data_AF-D3S881-F1
#
_entry.id   AF-D3S881-F1
#
_cell.length_a   1.000
_cell.length_b   1.000
_cell.length_c   1.000
_cell.angle_alpha   90.00
_cell.angle_beta   90.00
_cell.angle_gamma   90.00
#
_symmetry.space_group_name_H-M   'P 1'
#
loop_
_entity.id
_entity.type
_entity.pdbx_description
1 polymer ?
#
loop_
_entity_poly.entity_id
_entity_poly.type
_entity_poly.pdbx_seq_one_letter_code
_entity_poly.pdbx_strand_id
1 'polypeptide(L)'
;MEIYLTEHAKLRLKERNIELNEVVNIIKNPKMKFYDIRNRHLIAIGEREKKEGHYLIIAYDRVREGVEVVTVIDTSKSLEKIVSNRVNNARWIRL
;
A
#
# COMPACT_ATOMS: atom_id res chain seq x y z
N MET A 1 11.86 -6.28 11.30
CA MET A 1 10.65 -5.44 11.19
C MET A 1 9.47 -6.37 11.29
N GLU A 2 8.70 -6.28 12.38
CA GLU A 2 7.47 -7.05 12.51
C GLU A 2 6.37 -6.45 11.63
N ILE A 3 5.49 -7.30 11.12
CA ILE A 3 4.31 -6.90 10.34
C ILE A 3 3.08 -7.40 11.04
N TYR A 4 2.19 -6.48 11.35
CA TYR A 4 0.84 -6.76 11.81
C TYR A 4 -0.13 -6.51 10.67
N LEU A 5 -1.12 -7.40 10.53
CA LEU A 5 -2.16 -7.27 9.51
C LEU A 5 -3.49 -7.08 10.22
N THR A 6 -4.23 -6.04 9.85
CA THR A 6 -5.65 -5.96 10.24
C THR A 6 -6.44 -7.10 9.58
N GLU A 7 -7.62 -7.43 10.10
CA GLU A 7 -8.50 -8.44 9.49
C GLU A 7 -8.85 -8.09 8.04
N HIS A 8 -9.03 -6.79 7.75
CA HIS A 8 -9.26 -6.33 6.40
C HIS A 8 -8.05 -6.60 5.48
N ALA A 9 -6.82 -6.32 5.93
CA ALA A 9 -5.61 -6.61 5.17
C ALA A 9 -5.43 -8.12 4.95
N LYS A 10 -5.61 -8.95 5.99
CA LYS A 10 -5.53 -10.43 5.88
C LYS A 10 -6.47 -10.95 4.80
N LEU A 11 -7.72 -10.47 4.80
CA LEU A 11 -8.71 -10.85 3.80
C LEU A 11 -8.27 -10.46 2.39
N ARG A 12 -7.79 -9.23 2.18
CA ARG A 12 -7.32 -8.75 0.87
C ARG A 12 -6.14 -9.56 0.34
N LEU A 13 -5.16 -9.87 1.19
CA LEU A 13 -4.01 -10.69 0.82
C LEU A 13 -4.47 -12.07 0.35
N LYS A 14 -5.37 -12.71 1.10
CA LYS A 14 -5.92 -14.03 0.76
C LYS A 14 -6.73 -14.01 -0.54
N GLU A 15 -7.67 -13.08 -0.69
CA GLU A 15 -8.55 -12.96 -1.87
C GLU A 15 -7.79 -12.74 -3.18
N ARG A 16 -6.65 -12.04 -3.11
CA ARG A 16 -5.89 -11.60 -4.27
C ARG A 16 -4.57 -12.33 -4.44
N ASN A 17 -4.38 -13.42 -3.67
CA ASN A 17 -3.16 -14.23 -3.65
C ASN A 17 -1.90 -13.34 -3.58
N ILE A 18 -1.88 -12.44 -2.60
CA ILE A 18 -0.78 -11.51 -2.36
C ILE A 18 0.08 -12.07 -1.25
N GLU A 19 1.36 -12.22 -1.52
CA GLU A 19 2.27 -12.72 -0.49
C GLU A 19 2.67 -11.60 0.45
N LEU A 20 2.80 -11.95 1.74
CA LEU A 20 3.24 -10.99 2.75
C LEU A 20 4.62 -10.41 2.42
N ASN A 21 5.50 -11.19 1.79
CA ASN A 21 6.81 -10.71 1.36
C ASN A 21 6.72 -9.60 0.31
N GLU A 22 5.78 -9.67 -0.65
CA GLU A 22 5.55 -8.58 -1.62
C GLU A 22 5.20 -7.28 -0.88
N VAL A 23 4.30 -7.37 0.12
CA VAL A 23 3.90 -6.22 0.95
C VAL A 23 5.10 -5.64 1.72
N VAL A 24 5.90 -6.51 2.36
CA VAL A 24 7.10 -6.12 3.10
C VAL A 24 8.10 -5.41 2.20
N ASN A 25 8.36 -5.95 1.01
CA ASN A 25 9.33 -5.42 0.07
C ASN A 25 8.91 -4.02 -0.42
N ILE A 26 7.63 -3.83 -0.74
CA ILE A 26 7.10 -2.54 -1.17
C ILE A 26 7.12 -1.50 -0.05
N ILE A 27 6.84 -1.89 1.21
CA ILE A 27 6.94 -0.96 2.35
C ILE A 27 8.39 -0.52 2.57
N LYS A 28 9.36 -1.43 2.43
CA LYS A 28 10.80 -1.14 2.62
C LYS A 28 11.38 -0.31 1.47
N ASN A 29 11.03 -0.63 0.24
CA ASN A 29 11.54 0.03 -0.96
C ASN A 29 10.39 0.44 -1.90
N PRO A 30 9.60 1.46 -1.53
CA PRO A 30 8.45 1.88 -2.33
C PRO A 30 8.90 2.61 -3.59
N LYS A 31 8.23 2.32 -4.71
CA LYS A 31 8.35 3.11 -5.95
C LYS A 31 7.78 4.52 -5.75
N MET A 32 6.70 4.63 -4.97
CA MET A 32 6.12 5.92 -4.57
C MET A 32 5.64 5.86 -3.14
N LYS A 33 5.78 6.97 -2.43
CA LYS A 33 5.38 7.11 -1.04
C LYS A 33 4.55 8.37 -0.83
N PHE A 34 3.49 8.23 -0.04
CA PHE A 34 2.59 9.34 0.28
C PHE A 34 2.12 9.26 1.73
N TYR A 35 1.47 10.33 2.18
CA TYR A 35 0.66 10.37 3.39
C TYR A 35 -0.79 10.73 3.04
N ASP A 36 -1.75 9.89 3.41
CA ASP A 36 -3.18 10.17 3.26
C ASP A 36 -3.65 11.05 4.42
N ILE A 37 -3.85 12.35 4.19
CA ILE A 37 -4.26 13.30 5.22
C ILE A 37 -5.63 12.94 5.80
N ARG A 38 -6.54 12.43 4.96
CA ARG A 38 -7.93 12.19 5.36
C ARG A 38 -8.05 11.02 6.32
N ASN A 39 -7.32 9.94 6.05
CA ASN A 39 -7.37 8.73 6.89
C ASN A 39 -6.19 8.62 7.85
N ARG A 40 -5.17 9.48 7.69
CA ARG A 40 -3.95 9.54 8.50
C ARG A 40 -3.10 8.26 8.43
N HIS A 41 -2.91 7.75 7.22
CA HIS A 41 -2.06 6.57 6.97
C HIS A 41 -0.91 6.89 6.03
N LEU A 42 0.22 6.21 6.22
CA LEU A 42 1.26 6.17 5.21
C LEU A 42 0.81 5.29 4.05
N ILE A 43 1.16 5.72 2.84
CA ILE A 43 0.89 4.97 1.62
C ILE A 43 2.21 4.60 0.97
N ALA A 44 2.42 3.31 0.72
CA ALA A 44 3.50 2.79 -0.11
C ALA A 44 2.91 2.20 -1.38
N ILE A 45 3.54 2.47 -2.51
CA ILE A 45 3.16 1.91 -3.80
C ILE A 45 4.37 1.24 -4.43
N GLY A 46 4.17 0.03 -4.96
CA GLY A 46 5.18 -0.73 -5.69
C GLY A 46 4.56 -1.72 -6.64
N GLU A 47 5.39 -2.29 -7.51
CA GLU A 47 4.98 -3.28 -8.50
C GLU A 47 4.77 -4.65 -7.84
N ARG A 48 3.86 -5.45 -8.40
CA ARG A 48 3.67 -6.84 -8.00
C ARG A 48 4.82 -7.68 -8.54
N GLU A 49 5.42 -8.52 -7.69
CA GLU A 49 6.49 -9.44 -8.11
C GLU A 49 5.90 -10.58 -8.96
N LYS A 50 4.72 -11.08 -8.59
CA LYS A 50 4.10 -12.24 -9.25
C LYS A 50 3.11 -11.89 -10.35
N LYS A 51 2.94 -10.61 -10.67
CA LYS A 51 1.92 -10.16 -11.64
C LYS A 51 2.37 -8.90 -12.37
N GLU A 52 2.96 -9.09 -13.54
CA GLU A 52 3.49 -8.01 -14.35
C GLU A 52 2.41 -6.97 -14.72
N GLY A 53 2.79 -5.68 -14.71
CA GLY A 53 1.89 -4.56 -15.00
C GLY A 53 0.87 -4.27 -13.90
N HIS A 54 0.93 -4.97 -12.76
CA HIS A 54 0.13 -4.68 -11.58
C HIS A 54 0.97 -4.00 -10.49
N TYR A 55 0.28 -3.23 -9.66
CA TYR A 55 0.83 -2.46 -8.55
C TYR A 55 0.01 -2.72 -7.29
N LEU A 56 0.70 -2.71 -6.15
CA LEU A 56 0.05 -2.63 -4.85
C LEU A 56 0.09 -1.21 -4.32
N ILE A 57 -1.07 -0.77 -3.84
CA ILE A 57 -1.19 0.40 -2.98
C ILE A 57 -1.42 -0.12 -1.58
N ILE A 58 -0.51 0.21 -0.67
CA ILE A 58 -0.48 -0.31 0.70
C ILE A 58 -0.69 0.86 1.65
N ALA A 59 -1.77 0.83 2.42
CA ALA A 59 -1.97 1.75 3.53
C ALA A 59 -1.46 1.10 4.82
N TYR A 60 -0.59 1.78 5.53
CA TYR A 60 0.06 1.25 6.73
C TYR A 60 0.40 2.35 7.74
N ASP A 61 0.58 1.93 8.99
CA ASP A 61 1.03 2.79 10.08
C ASP A 61 2.29 2.23 10.73
N ARG A 62 3.13 3.12 11.26
CA ARG A 62 4.28 2.72 12.08
C ARG A 62 3.81 2.48 13.51
N VAL A 63 4.12 1.32 14.06
CA VAL A 63 3.87 0.97 15.46
C VAL A 63 5.20 0.73 16.18
N ARG A 64 5.19 0.62 17.52
CA ARG A 64 6.42 0.60 18.33
C ARG A 64 7.47 -0.43 17.85
N GLU A 65 7.03 -1.62 17.45
CA GLU A 65 7.93 -2.74 17.10
C GLU A 65 7.88 -3.12 15.61
N GLY A 66 7.17 -2.35 14.78
CA GLY A 66 6.99 -2.72 13.38
C GLY A 66 6.05 -1.83 12.59
N VAL A 67 5.33 -2.46 11.67
CA VAL A 67 4.37 -1.81 10.78
C VAL A 67 3.05 -2.56 10.85
N GLU A 68 1.97 -1.81 11.02
CA GLU A 68 0.61 -2.33 10.86
C GLU A 68 0.09 -2.02 9.46
N VAL A 69 -0.26 -3.06 8.70
CA VAL A 69 -0.87 -2.92 7.38
C VAL A 69 -2.38 -2.86 7.53
N VAL A 70 -2.94 -1.72 7.17
CA VAL A 70 -4.38 -1.43 7.28
C VAL A 70 -5.15 -2.01 6.10
N THR A 71 -4.65 -1.81 4.87
CA THR A 71 -5.26 -2.39 3.67
C THR A 71 -4.27 -2.46 2.50
N VAL A 72 -4.57 -3.33 1.55
CA VAL A 72 -3.82 -3.50 0.30
C VAL A 72 -4.78 -3.51 -0.88
N ILE A 73 -4.43 -2.77 -1.93
CA ILE A 73 -5.20 -2.67 -3.18
C ILE A 73 -4.31 -3.10 -4.34
N ASP A 74 -4.74 -4.09 -5.10
CA ASP A 74 -4.14 -4.49 -6.38
C ASP A 74 -4.78 -3.71 -7.55
N THR A 75 -3.96 -3.07 -8.38
CA THR A 75 -4.40 -2.33 -9.57
C THR A 75 -3.40 -2.43 -10.72
N SER A 76 -3.87 -2.46 -11.97
CA SER A 76 -3.03 -2.45 -13.17
C SER A 76 -3.15 -1.18 -14.01
N LYS A 77 -4.37 -0.86 -14.45
CA LYS A 77 -4.60 0.22 -15.44
C LYS A 77 -4.94 1.57 -14.83
N SER A 78 -5.25 1.61 -13.53
CA SER A 78 -5.77 2.82 -12.90
C SER A 78 -4.83 3.46 -11.89
N LEU A 79 -3.58 2.99 -11.79
CA LEU A 79 -2.64 3.52 -10.79
C LEU A 79 -2.47 5.03 -10.92
N GLU A 80 -2.09 5.51 -12.11
CA GLU A 80 -1.85 6.93 -12.35
C GLU A 80 -3.11 7.76 -12.07
N LYS A 81 -4.27 7.29 -12.51
CA LYS A 81 -5.56 7.94 -12.25
C LYS A 81 -5.91 7.97 -10.76
N ILE A 82 -5.62 6.89 -10.01
CA ILE A 82 -5.86 6.85 -8.57
C ILE A 82 -4.93 7.85 -7.87
N VAL A 83 -3.64 7.81 -8.18
CA VAL A 83 -2.65 8.71 -7.58
C VAL A 83 -2.97 10.16 -7.91
N SER A 84 -3.20 10.51 -9.17
CA SER A 84 -3.50 11.89 -9.58
C SER A 84 -4.77 12.41 -8.92
N ASN A 85 -5.85 11.62 -8.88
CA ASN A 85 -7.08 12.02 -8.19
C ASN A 85 -6.86 12.23 -6.69
N ARG A 86 -6.00 11.46 -6.03
CA ARG A 86 -5.72 11.62 -4.60
C ARG A 86 -4.82 12.81 -4.30
N VAL A 87 -3.83 13.06 -5.16
CA VAL A 87 -2.91 14.20 -5.03
C VAL A 87 -3.61 15.52 -5.38
N ASN A 88 -4.32 15.59 -6.51
CA ASN A 88 -4.96 16.82 -6.99
C ASN A 88 -6.07 17.30 -6.04
N ASN A 89 -6.72 16.39 -5.32
CA ASN A 89 -7.70 16.74 -4.28
C ASN A 89 -7.04 17.04 -2.91
N ALA A 90 -5.73 17.27 -2.88
CA ALA A 90 -4.92 17.50 -1.67
C ALA A 90 -5.09 16.40 -0.60
N ARG A 91 -5.53 15.20 -0.98
CA ARG A 91 -5.79 14.11 -0.04
C ARG A 91 -4.50 13.35 0.27
N TRP A 92 -3.65 13.14 -0.72
CA TRP A 92 -2.34 12.49 -0.57
C TRP A 92 -1.22 13.51 -0.77
N ILE A 93 -0.34 13.62 0.21
CA ILE A 93 0.90 14.41 0.13
C ILE A 93 2.05 13.46 -0.19
N ARG A 94 2.88 13.79 -1.16
CA ARG A 94 4.06 12.99 -1.51
C ARG A 94 5.14 13.15 -0.45
N LEU A 95 5.81 12.03 -0.11
CA LEU A 95 6.91 11.97 0.86
C LEU A 95 8.24 11.63 0.18
#